data_AF-S5AFA1-F1
#
_entry.id   AF-S5AFA1-F1
#
_cell.length_a   1.000
_cell.length_b   1.000
_cell.length_c   1.000
_cell.angle_alpha   90.00
_cell.angle_beta   90.00
_cell.angle_gamma   90.00
#
_symmetry.space_group_name_H-M   'P 1'
#
loop_
_entity.id
_entity.type
_entity.pdbx_description
1 polymer ?
#
loop_
_entity_poly.entity_id
_entity_poly.type
_entity_poly.pdbx_seq_one_letter_code
_entity_poly.pdbx_strand_id
1 'polypeptide(L)'
;MAPPNERVLVTVDRDSAPIADLSAMVIPGAESAIRVSYSGDHHMVVLDEYDVPMIRFSPNGVEVNTQSKGWQQLGRAPLNGSSKWVKLSSQAAYTWPDSRLNKSEQAGWKIPVFCHQDKKVKFIQGGWVEIASL
;
A
#
# COMPACT_ATOMS: atom_id res chain seq x y z
N MET A 1 1.32 -32.59 6.42
CA MET A 1 0.47 -31.39 6.33
C MET A 1 -0.21 -31.40 4.98
N ALA A 2 -1.54 -31.52 4.93
CA ALA A 2 -2.28 -31.29 3.69
C ALA A 2 -2.22 -29.79 3.34
N PRO A 3 -2.18 -29.40 2.06
CA PRO A 3 -2.32 -28.00 1.67
C PRO A 3 -3.67 -27.45 2.16
N PRO A 4 -3.78 -26.15 2.44
CA PRO A 4 -5.05 -25.55 2.85
C PRO A 4 -6.13 -25.82 1.80
N ASN A 5 -7.31 -26.27 2.24
CA ASN A 5 -8.44 -26.60 1.36
C ASN A 5 -9.09 -25.37 0.69
N GLU A 6 -8.73 -24.16 1.13
CA GLU A 6 -9.24 -22.90 0.60
C GLU A 6 -8.07 -21.98 0.26
N ARG A 7 -8.11 -21.42 -0.95
CA ARG A 7 -7.22 -20.35 -1.38
C ARG A 7 -8.01 -19.06 -1.48
N VAL A 8 -7.46 -17.98 -0.96
CA VAL A 8 -8.07 -16.65 -1.01
C VAL A 8 -7.23 -15.79 -1.93
N LEU A 9 -7.83 -15.30 -3.01
CA LEU A 9 -7.22 -14.35 -3.92
C LEU A 9 -7.50 -12.92 -3.44
N VAL A 10 -6.46 -12.13 -3.24
CA VAL A 10 -6.58 -10.70 -2.93
C VAL A 10 -6.59 -9.91 -4.24
N THR A 11 -7.63 -9.11 -4.48
CA THR A 11 -7.84 -8.36 -5.73
C THR A 11 -7.76 -6.86 -5.49
N VAL A 12 -7.36 -6.09 -6.51
CA VAL A 12 -7.48 -4.62 -6.54
C VAL A 12 -8.68 -4.27 -7.41
N ASP A 13 -9.60 -3.46 -6.88
CA ASP A 13 -10.68 -2.88 -7.66
C ASP A 13 -10.15 -1.65 -8.39
N ARG A 14 -9.95 -1.80 -9.70
CA ARG A 14 -9.41 -0.74 -10.57
C ARG A 14 -10.49 0.21 -11.08
N ASP A 15 -11.75 -0.20 -11.00
CA ASP A 15 -12.88 0.55 -11.52
C ASP A 15 -13.48 1.46 -10.44
N SER A 16 -13.29 1.12 -9.16
CA SER A 16 -13.75 1.91 -8.03
C SER A 16 -12.82 3.09 -7.73
N ALA A 17 -13.22 4.25 -8.27
CA ALA A 17 -12.65 5.58 -8.01
C ALA A 17 -11.12 5.65 -8.24
N PRO A 18 -10.66 5.56 -9.51
CA PRO A 18 -9.24 5.55 -9.83
C PRO A 18 -8.54 6.81 -9.32
N ILE A 19 -7.34 6.60 -8.78
CA ILE A 19 -6.44 7.68 -8.39
C ILE A 19 -5.58 8.02 -9.59
N ALA A 20 -5.71 9.22 -10.13
CA ALA A 20 -4.90 9.69 -11.26
C ALA A 20 -3.41 9.47 -11.00
N ASP A 21 -2.70 9.02 -12.04
CA ASP A 21 -1.26 8.78 -12.07
C ASP A 21 -0.72 7.74 -11.06
N LEU A 22 -1.60 7.02 -10.36
CA LEU A 22 -1.24 5.99 -9.40
C LEU A 22 -1.74 4.63 -9.89
N SER A 23 -0.84 3.67 -10.01
CA SER A 23 -1.17 2.29 -10.28
C SER A 23 -0.83 1.41 -9.08
N ALA A 24 -1.71 0.47 -8.77
CA ALA A 24 -1.57 -0.47 -7.68
C ALA A 24 -1.72 -1.91 -8.16
N MET A 25 -0.92 -2.80 -7.59
CA MET A 25 -0.94 -4.23 -7.85
C MET A 25 -0.70 -4.99 -6.55
N VAL A 26 -1.54 -5.97 -6.26
CA VAL A 26 -1.30 -6.90 -5.15
C VAL A 26 -0.31 -7.98 -5.61
N ILE A 27 0.64 -8.28 -4.73
CA ILE A 27 1.60 -9.37 -4.85
C ILE A 27 1.18 -10.45 -3.84
N PRO A 28 0.71 -11.62 -4.30
CA PRO A 28 0.28 -12.69 -3.41
C PRO A 28 1.49 -13.33 -2.72
N GLY A 29 1.29 -13.80 -1.48
CA GLY A 29 2.31 -14.46 -0.67
C GLY A 29 1.75 -14.87 0.68
N ALA A 30 2.59 -15.47 1.54
CA ALA A 30 2.23 -15.78 2.93
C ALA A 30 1.83 -14.50 3.70
N GLU A 31 2.54 -13.41 3.42
CA GLU A 31 2.10 -12.04 3.70
C GLU A 31 1.85 -11.36 2.36
N SER A 32 0.61 -10.95 2.10
CA SER A 32 0.29 -10.22 0.87
C SER A 32 0.93 -8.83 0.90
N ALA A 33 1.43 -8.40 -0.24
CA ALA A 33 2.05 -7.09 -0.41
C ALA A 33 1.35 -6.29 -1.50
N ILE A 34 1.53 -4.98 -1.47
CA ILE A 34 1.07 -4.08 -2.53
C ILE A 34 2.27 -3.38 -3.15
N ARG A 35 2.29 -3.34 -4.48
CA ARG A 35 3.17 -2.50 -5.27
C ARG A 35 2.39 -1.30 -5.74
N VAL A 36 2.91 -0.12 -5.46
CA VAL A 36 2.39 1.14 -5.99
C VAL A 36 3.44 1.75 -6.90
N SER A 37 3.02 2.25 -8.06
CA SER A 37 3.84 3.04 -8.98
C SER A 37 3.13 4.33 -9.30
N TYR A 38 3.88 5.42 -9.36
CA TYR A 38 3.38 6.77 -9.54
C TYR A 38 4.06 7.44 -10.74
N SER A 39 3.27 8.13 -11.57
CA SER A 39 3.74 8.81 -12.79
C SER A 39 3.37 10.30 -12.85
N GLY A 40 2.79 10.85 -11.80
CA GLY A 40 2.33 12.23 -11.76
C GLY A 40 3.45 13.20 -11.39
N ASP A 41 3.14 14.49 -11.38
CA ASP A 41 4.06 15.61 -11.17
C ASP A 41 4.05 16.20 -9.74
N HIS A 42 3.26 15.61 -8.84
CA HIS A 42 3.01 16.12 -7.49
C HIS A 42 3.32 15.07 -6.41
N HIS A 43 2.97 15.37 -5.16
CA HIS A 43 3.15 14.44 -4.05
C HIS A 43 1.88 13.63 -3.78
N MET A 44 2.06 12.32 -3.59
CA MET A 44 1.05 11.41 -3.09
C MET A 44 1.54 10.79 -1.80
N VAL A 45 0.68 10.71 -0.79
CA VAL A 45 1.05 10.19 0.54
C VAL A 45 0.13 9.05 0.92
N VAL A 46 0.68 7.84 0.98
CA VAL A 46 0.01 6.67 1.53
C VAL A 46 0.00 6.79 3.06
N LEU A 47 -1.17 6.58 3.65
CA LEU A 47 -1.35 6.53 5.10
C LEU A 47 -1.22 5.09 5.63
N ASP A 48 -0.64 4.94 6.82
CA ASP A 48 -0.64 3.67 7.53
C ASP A 48 -2.04 3.31 8.05
N GLU A 49 -2.14 2.19 8.77
CA GLU A 49 -3.38 1.72 9.38
C GLU A 49 -3.89 2.61 10.53
N TYR A 50 -3.10 3.60 10.96
CA TYR A 50 -3.45 4.59 11.99
C TYR A 50 -3.75 5.96 11.38
N ASP A 51 -3.97 6.03 10.06
CA ASP A 51 -4.17 7.26 9.29
C ASP A 51 -3.00 8.27 9.38
N VAL A 52 -1.78 7.77 9.67
CA VAL A 52 -0.57 8.60 9.72
C VAL A 52 0.18 8.51 8.38
N PRO A 53 0.70 9.64 7.85
CA PRO A 53 1.57 9.65 6.68
C PRO A 53 2.72 8.64 6.78
N MET A 54 2.78 7.67 5.87
CA MET A 54 3.76 6.59 5.91
C MET A 54 4.72 6.63 4.72
N ILE A 55 4.21 6.58 3.49
CA ILE A 55 5.04 6.54 2.27
C ILE A 55 4.65 7.72 1.38
N ARG A 56 5.64 8.49 0.93
CA ARG A 56 5.47 9.60 0.00
C ARG A 56 6.05 9.25 -1.37
N PHE A 57 5.22 9.36 -2.39
CA PHE A 57 5.58 9.22 -3.80
C PHE A 57 5.67 10.59 -4.47
N SER A 58 6.66 10.76 -5.33
CA SER A 58 6.87 11.95 -6.16
C SER A 58 7.59 11.57 -7.47
N PRO A 59 7.71 12.48 -8.44
CA PRO A 59 8.54 12.26 -9.63
C PRO A 59 9.98 11.87 -9.29
N ASN A 60 10.49 12.36 -8.15
CA ASN A 60 11.87 12.12 -7.73
C ASN A 60 12.06 10.75 -7.07
N GLY A 61 10.98 10.00 -6.83
CA GLY A 61 10.97 8.65 -6.27
C GLY A 61 10.17 8.53 -4.98
N VAL A 62 10.55 7.58 -4.12
CA VAL A 62 9.82 7.27 -2.89
C VAL A 62 10.61 7.64 -1.65
N GLU A 63 9.92 8.23 -0.69
CA GLU A 63 10.40 8.52 0.66
C GLU A 63 9.48 7.90 1.69
N VAL A 64 10.01 7.67 2.88
CA VAL A 64 9.28 7.06 3.98
C VAL A 64 9.36 7.90 5.23
N ASN A 65 8.26 7.92 5.98
CA ASN A 65 8.20 8.53 7.30
C ASN A 65 8.73 7.54 8.34
N THR A 66 9.97 7.71 8.80
CA THR A 66 10.57 6.80 9.79
C THR A 66 9.92 6.89 11.18
N GLN A 67 9.06 7.89 11.40
CA GLN A 67 8.26 8.06 12.61
C GLN A 67 6.84 7.49 12.49
N SER A 68 6.43 6.98 11.32
CA SER A 68 5.14 6.28 11.18
C SER A 68 5.20 4.96 11.96
N LYS A 69 4.17 4.73 12.78
CA LYS A 69 4.02 3.47 13.52
C LYS A 69 3.87 2.30 12.56
N GLY A 70 3.09 2.47 11.48
CA GLY A 70 2.96 1.46 10.44
C GLY A 70 4.30 1.10 9.82
N TRP A 71 5.13 2.09 9.47
CA TRP A 71 6.47 1.83 8.93
C TRP A 71 7.37 1.09 9.90
N GLN A 72 7.40 1.51 11.17
CA GLN A 72 8.21 0.86 12.20
C GLN A 72 7.81 -0.61 12.40
N GLN A 73 6.51 -0.91 12.35
CA GLN A 73 5.99 -2.27 12.46
C GLN A 73 6.38 -3.17 11.29
N LEU A 74 6.66 -2.61 10.11
CA LEU A 74 7.21 -3.39 9.00
C LEU A 74 8.63 -3.91 9.29
N GLY A 75 9.34 -3.31 10.25
CA GLY A 75 10.71 -3.70 10.60
C GLY A 75 11.72 -3.47 9.47
N ARG A 76 11.44 -2.54 8.54
CA ARG A 76 12.25 -2.30 7.34
C ARG A 76 13.15 -1.08 7.48
N ALA A 77 14.36 -1.17 6.92
CA ALA A 77 15.22 -0.01 6.78
C ALA A 77 14.65 1.01 5.78
N PRO A 78 14.77 2.32 6.02
CA PRO A 78 15.40 2.94 7.19
C PRO A 78 14.51 2.92 8.45
N LEU A 79 15.02 2.41 9.57
CA LEU A 79 14.28 2.34 10.84
C LEU A 79 14.37 3.64 11.64
N ASN A 80 15.52 4.31 11.56
CA ASN A 80 15.83 5.52 12.30
C ASN A 80 16.50 6.52 11.35
N GLY A 81 15.93 7.72 11.25
CA GLY A 81 16.49 8.84 10.52
C GLY A 81 16.48 10.09 11.40
N SER A 82 17.48 10.96 11.24
CA SER A 82 17.44 12.30 11.83
C SER A 82 16.35 13.17 11.19
N SER A 83 15.98 12.85 9.95
CA SER A 83 14.85 13.43 9.22
C SER A 83 13.63 12.51 9.30
N LYS A 84 12.45 13.11 9.42
CA LYS A 84 11.16 12.41 9.34
C LYS A 84 10.99 11.68 8.02
N TRP A 85 11.31 12.34 6.90
CA TRP A 85 11.22 11.76 5.56
C TRP A 85 12.60 11.35 5.07
N VAL A 86 12.77 10.08 4.76
CA VAL A 86 14.03 9.50 4.28
C VAL A 86 13.82 8.82 2.93
N LYS A 87 14.78 9.00 2.03
CA LYS A 87 14.75 8.41 0.69
C LYS A 87 14.78 6.88 0.78
N LEU A 88 13.81 6.24 0.12
CA LEU A 88 13.64 4.78 0.07
C LEU A 88 13.97 4.23 -1.31
N SER A 89 13.57 4.94 -2.37
CA SER A 89 13.83 4.55 -3.76
C SER A 89 13.98 5.79 -4.65
N SER A 90 14.87 5.74 -5.64
CA SER A 90 14.96 6.73 -6.72
C SER A 90 13.87 6.53 -7.77
N GLN A 91 13.28 5.33 -7.87
CA GLN A 91 12.13 5.07 -8.71
C GLN A 91 10.86 5.49 -7.98
N ALA A 92 9.89 6.07 -8.69
CA ALA A 92 8.56 6.41 -8.17
C ALA A 92 7.66 5.17 -8.00
N ALA A 93 8.24 4.06 -7.53
CA ALA A 93 7.55 2.81 -7.28
C ALA A 93 8.14 2.12 -6.06
N TYR A 94 7.27 1.51 -5.26
CA TYR A 94 7.69 0.76 -4.08
C TYR A 94 6.68 -0.33 -3.73
N THR A 95 7.17 -1.38 -3.06
CA THR A 95 6.41 -2.54 -2.62
C THR A 95 6.56 -2.72 -1.12
N TRP A 96 5.44 -2.88 -0.41
CA TRP A 96 5.44 -3.19 1.02
C TRP A 96 4.36 -4.23 1.36
N PRO A 97 4.58 -5.07 2.39
CA PRO A 97 3.53 -5.88 2.98
C PRO A 97 2.54 -4.96 3.71
N ASP A 98 1.24 -5.23 3.60
CA ASP A 98 0.21 -4.41 4.23
C ASP A 98 -0.82 -5.31 4.93
N SER A 99 -0.98 -5.13 6.24
CA SER A 99 -1.86 -5.94 7.11
C SER A 99 -3.31 -5.92 6.63
N ARG A 100 -3.74 -4.84 5.98
CA ARG A 100 -5.09 -4.66 5.46
C ARG A 100 -5.39 -5.60 4.29
N LEU A 101 -4.39 -6.24 3.69
CA LEU A 101 -4.59 -7.23 2.62
C LEU A 101 -4.88 -8.64 3.14
N ASN A 102 -4.71 -8.89 4.45
CA ASN A 102 -5.05 -10.17 5.05
C ASN A 102 -6.57 -10.31 5.15
N LYS A 103 -7.10 -11.52 4.88
CA LYS A 103 -8.55 -11.78 4.94
C LYS A 103 -9.11 -11.33 6.30
N SER A 104 -10.22 -10.60 6.26
CA SER A 104 -10.95 -10.17 7.44
C SER A 104 -12.46 -10.32 7.20
N GLU A 105 -13.26 -10.11 8.24
CA GLU A 105 -14.74 -10.10 8.15
C GLU A 105 -15.29 -8.86 7.39
N GLN A 106 -14.43 -7.95 6.95
CA GLN A 106 -14.83 -6.76 6.21
C GLN A 106 -15.18 -7.11 4.76
N ALA A 107 -16.07 -6.33 4.15
CA ALA A 107 -16.48 -6.51 2.75
C ALA A 107 -15.34 -6.30 1.74
N GLY A 108 -14.27 -5.61 2.14
CA GLY A 108 -13.10 -5.34 1.32
C GLY A 108 -12.04 -4.57 2.11
N TRP A 109 -10.89 -4.36 1.50
CA TRP A 109 -9.77 -3.62 2.09
C TRP A 109 -9.63 -2.24 1.45
N LYS A 110 -9.10 -1.29 2.21
CA LYS A 110 -8.84 0.08 1.76
C LYS A 110 -7.52 0.61 2.32
N ILE A 111 -6.71 1.20 1.46
CA ILE A 111 -5.47 1.90 1.80
C ILE A 111 -5.66 3.38 1.46
N PRO A 112 -5.68 4.29 2.45
CA PRO A 112 -5.87 5.70 2.21
C PRO A 112 -4.63 6.31 1.53
N VAL A 113 -4.89 7.19 0.57
CA VAL A 113 -3.87 7.98 -0.13
C VAL A 113 -4.31 9.43 -0.14
N PHE A 114 -3.54 10.29 0.51
CA PHE A 114 -3.71 11.73 0.43
C PHE A 114 -3.07 12.28 -0.85
N CYS A 115 -3.89 12.94 -1.67
CA CYS A 115 -3.44 13.60 -2.89
C CYS A 115 -3.25 15.10 -2.64
N HIS A 116 -2.01 15.58 -2.79
CA HIS A 116 -1.72 16.99 -2.54
C HIS A 116 -2.34 17.93 -3.57
N GLN A 117 -2.57 17.46 -4.79
CA GLN A 117 -3.11 18.29 -5.88
C GLN A 117 -4.55 18.72 -5.62
N ASP A 118 -5.41 17.78 -5.20
CA ASP A 118 -6.82 18.05 -4.91
C ASP A 118 -7.13 18.19 -3.42
N LYS A 119 -6.14 17.97 -2.55
CA LYS A 119 -6.22 18.02 -1.08
C LYS A 119 -7.27 17.05 -0.51
N LYS A 120 -7.46 15.89 -1.15
CA LYS A 120 -8.42 14.86 -0.72
C LYS A 120 -7.72 13.56 -0.39
N VAL A 121 -8.34 12.80 0.51
CA VAL A 121 -8.03 11.38 0.71
C VAL A 121 -8.84 10.58 -0.30
N LYS A 122 -8.13 9.72 -1.05
CA LYS A 122 -8.68 8.68 -1.92
C LYS A 122 -8.25 7.32 -1.40
N PHE A 123 -8.73 6.24 -2.01
CA PHE A 123 -8.42 4.89 -1.55
C PHE A 123 -7.91 4.03 -2.70
N ILE A 124 -6.81 3.32 -2.47
CA ILE A 124 -6.57 2.07 -3.18
C ILE A 124 -7.41 1.02 -2.46
N GLN A 125 -8.21 0.26 -3.18
CA GLN A 125 -9.16 -0.66 -2.56
C GLN A 125 -9.34 -1.93 -3.38
N GLY A 126 -9.94 -2.93 -2.76
CA GLY A 126 -10.22 -4.21 -3.38
C GLY A 126 -10.85 -5.18 -2.39
N GLY A 127 -10.81 -6.48 -2.72
CA GLY A 127 -11.48 -7.49 -1.93
C GLY A 127 -10.72 -8.81 -1.85
N TRP A 128 -11.39 -9.78 -1.24
CA TRP A 128 -10.96 -11.17 -1.13
C TRP A 128 -11.94 -12.05 -1.87
N VAL A 129 -11.42 -12.86 -2.78
CA VAL A 129 -12.22 -13.82 -3.55
C VAL A 129 -11.81 -15.22 -3.14
N GLU A 130 -12.76 -15.99 -2.60
CA GLU A 130 -12.55 -17.41 -2.34
C GLU A 130 -12.54 -18.17 -3.67
N ILE A 131 -11.47 -18.92 -3.88
CA ILE A 131 -11.35 -19.84 -5.01
C ILE A 131 -11.38 -21.26 -4.45
N ALA A 132 -12.43 -22.00 -4.82
CA ALA A 132 -12.53 -23.41 -4.51
C ALA A 132 -11.33 -24.15 -5.11
N SER A 133 -10.70 -25.00 -4.31
CA SER A 133 -9.69 -25.94 -4.80
C SER A 133 -10.38 -26.96 -5.71
N LEU A 134 -9.89 -27.11 -6.96
CA LEU A 134 -10.25 -28.23 -7.83
C LEU A 134 -9.73 -29.56 -7.25
#